data_AF-A0A4U1I2C3-F1
#
_entry.id   AF-A0A4U1I2C3-F1
#
_cell.length_a   1.000
_cell.length_b   1.000
_cell.length_c   1.000
_cell.angle_alpha   90.00
_cell.angle_beta   90.00
_cell.angle_gamma   90.00
#
_symmetry.space_group_name_H-M   'P 1'
#
loop_
_entity.id
_entity.type
_entity.pdbx_description
1 polymer ?
#
loop_
_entity_poly.entity_id
_entity_poly.type
_entity_poly.pdbx_seq_one_letter_code
_entity_poly.pdbx_strand_id
1 'polypeptide(L)'
;MSKIIKQRSPVGNADVEIPEEIPEIYADGIAGTLVGIPNSRLQFFVTVEIGEKPGDPEKRRVKHSVVIPTVALIEFIQNTQVALSQNALKIEEAYKLTATALSKLLAQDTKTSDQG
;
A
#
# COMPACT_ATOMS: atom_id res chain seq x y z
N MET A 1 -24.51 -9.84 20.96
CA MET A 1 -23.63 -8.68 20.74
C MET A 1 -22.27 -9.22 20.33
N SER A 2 -21.81 -8.98 19.10
CA SER A 2 -20.47 -9.40 18.66
C SER A 2 -19.40 -8.61 19.40
N LYS A 3 -18.40 -9.28 19.97
CA LYS A 3 -17.28 -8.65 20.65
C LYS A 3 -16.41 -7.95 19.60
N ILE A 4 -15.99 -6.73 19.90
CA ILE A 4 -15.06 -5.96 19.06
C ILE A 4 -13.75 -5.85 19.84
N ILE A 5 -12.66 -6.35 19.27
CA ILE A 5 -11.33 -6.15 19.84
C ILE A 5 -10.87 -4.76 19.39
N LYS A 6 -10.58 -3.88 20.36
CA LYS A 6 -10.03 -2.56 20.10
C LYS A 6 -8.52 -2.60 20.33
N GLN A 7 -7.76 -2.28 19.30
CA GLN A 7 -6.31 -2.22 19.36
C GLN A 7 -5.82 -0.84 18.90
N ARG A 8 -5.05 -0.17 19.74
CA ARG A 8 -4.30 1.03 19.35
C ARG A 8 -3.13 0.62 18.45
N SER A 9 -2.96 1.27 17.31
CA SER A 9 -1.77 1.09 16.47
C SER A 9 -0.50 1.36 17.29
N PRO A 10 0.61 0.64 17.06
CA PRO A 10 1.88 0.88 17.76
C PRO A 10 2.39 2.33 17.65
N VAL A 11 2.01 3.02 16.57
CA VAL A 11 2.40 4.41 16.29
C VAL A 11 1.39 5.42 16.89
N GLY A 12 0.35 4.95 17.58
CA GLY A 12 -0.65 5.81 18.25
C GLY A 12 -1.69 6.47 17.32
N ASN A 13 -1.43 6.54 16.02
CA ASN A 13 -2.21 7.34 15.06
C ASN A 13 -3.59 6.76 14.69
N ALA A 14 -3.89 5.52 15.07
CA ALA A 14 -5.16 4.89 14.72
C ALA A 14 -5.66 3.93 15.81
N ASP A 15 -6.96 3.92 16.02
CA ASP A 15 -7.71 2.88 16.73
C ASP A 15 -8.25 1.88 15.72
N VAL A 16 -7.91 0.61 15.92
CA VAL A 16 -8.31 -0.49 15.05
C VAL A 16 -9.35 -1.35 15.77
N GLU A 17 -10.52 -1.45 15.16
CA GLU A 17 -11.60 -2.35 15.56
C GLU A 17 -11.54 -3.64 14.73
N ILE A 18 -11.41 -4.78 15.40
CA ILE A 18 -11.44 -6.11 14.78
C ILE A 18 -12.75 -6.77 15.21
N PRO A 19 -13.72 -6.94 14.29
CA PRO A 19 -14.91 -7.75 14.54
C PRO A 19 -14.55 -9.22 14.83
N GLU A 20 -15.34 -9.90 15.65
CA GLU A 20 -15.19 -11.35 15.91
C GLU A 20 -15.26 -12.21 14.64
N GLU A 21 -16.19 -11.86 13.74
CA GLU A 21 -16.36 -12.54 12.47
C GLU A 21 -15.91 -11.60 11.35
N ILE A 22 -14.75 -11.90 10.79
CA ILE A 22 -14.24 -11.26 9.58
C ILE A 22 -14.04 -12.32 8.50
N PRO A 23 -14.41 -12.05 7.24
CA PRO A 23 -14.05 -12.93 6.14
C PRO A 23 -12.54 -13.16 6.10
N GLU A 24 -12.13 -14.41 6.24
CA GLU A 24 -10.74 -14.84 6.10
C GLU A 24 -10.55 -15.57 4.77
N ILE A 25 -9.53 -15.16 4.01
CA ILE A 25 -9.14 -15.77 2.74
C ILE A 25 -7.79 -16.45 2.94
N TYR A 26 -7.67 -17.70 2.53
CA TYR A 26 -6.45 -18.50 2.63
C TYR A 26 -5.79 -18.56 1.25
N ALA A 27 -4.61 -17.96 1.11
CA ALA A 27 -4.01 -17.64 -0.19
C ALA A 27 -3.40 -18.83 -0.97
N ASP A 28 -3.48 -20.06 -0.47
CA ASP A 28 -2.80 -21.23 -1.08
C ASP A 28 -3.63 -22.53 -1.07
N GLY A 29 -4.93 -22.46 -0.78
CA GLY A 29 -5.73 -23.69 -0.61
C GLY A 29 -5.32 -24.53 0.63
N ILE A 30 -4.40 -24.04 1.45
CA ILE A 30 -3.95 -24.60 2.73
C ILE A 30 -5.00 -24.30 3.81
N ALA A 31 -6.27 -24.63 3.54
CA ALA A 31 -7.30 -24.68 4.56
C ALA A 31 -7.13 -25.94 5.44
N GLY A 32 -6.40 -26.95 4.97
CA GLY A 32 -6.26 -28.27 5.61
C GLY A 32 -4.89 -28.63 6.19
N THR A 33 -3.82 -27.95 5.79
CA THR A 33 -2.43 -28.28 6.22
C THR A 33 -1.86 -27.17 7.10
N LEU A 34 -2.58 -26.82 8.17
CA LEU A 34 -2.12 -25.83 9.16
C LEU A 34 -0.98 -26.35 10.07
N VAL A 35 -0.51 -27.57 9.84
CA VAL A 35 0.53 -28.20 10.67
C VAL A 35 1.90 -27.95 10.05
N GLY A 36 2.70 -27.12 10.72
CA GLY A 36 4.16 -27.07 10.53
C GLY A 36 4.72 -25.89 9.72
N ILE A 37 3.89 -25.10 9.03
CA ILE A 37 4.38 -23.92 8.28
C ILE A 37 3.97 -22.64 9.02
N PRO A 38 4.90 -21.70 9.30
CA PRO A 38 4.55 -20.41 9.86
C PRO A 38 3.68 -19.62 8.86
N ASN A 39 2.55 -19.12 9.34
CA ASN A 39 1.62 -18.31 8.56
C ASN A 39 1.59 -16.88 9.09
N SER A 40 1.47 -15.94 8.17
CA SER A 40 1.27 -14.52 8.46
C SER A 40 -0.18 -14.14 8.16
N ARG A 41 -0.78 -13.36 9.07
CA ARG A 41 -2.13 -12.81 8.90
C ARG A 41 -2.02 -11.34 8.50
N LEU A 42 -2.51 -11.03 7.31
CA LEU A 42 -2.71 -9.66 6.83
C LEU A 42 -4.15 -9.25 7.15
N GLN A 43 -4.32 -8.04 7.69
CA GLN A 43 -5.63 -7.46 7.96
C GLN A 43 -5.80 -6.21 7.12
N PHE A 44 -6.91 -6.14 6.40
CA PHE A 44 -7.28 -5.01 5.58
C PHE A 44 -8.38 -4.23 6.27
N PHE A 45 -8.13 -2.95 6.47
CA PHE A 45 -9.00 -2.05 7.21
C PHE A 45 -9.63 -1.02 6.30
N VAL A 46 -10.76 -0.49 6.73
CA VAL A 46 -11.36 0.73 6.18
C VAL A 46 -11.45 1.77 7.28
N THR A 47 -11.19 3.03 6.95
CA THR A 47 -11.41 4.14 7.88
C THR A 47 -12.91 4.35 8.04
N VAL A 48 -13.38 4.27 9.27
CA VAL A 48 -14.80 4.46 9.64
C VAL A 48 -15.02 5.87 10.17
N GLU A 49 -14.00 6.44 10.82
CA GLU A 49 -14.03 7.78 11.38
C GLU A 49 -12.65 8.42 11.19
N ILE A 50 -12.62 9.62 10.63
CA ILE A 50 -11.41 10.45 10.55
C ILE A 50 -11.40 11.32 11.81
N GLY A 51 -10.27 11.40 12.50
CA GLY A 51 -10.14 12.25 13.69
C GLY A 51 -10.47 13.70 13.35
N GLU A 52 -11.34 14.34 14.14
CA GLU A 52 -11.82 15.70 13.85
C GLU A 52 -10.78 16.78 14.19
N LYS A 53 -9.81 16.46 15.04
CA LYS A 53 -8.77 17.40 15.51
C LYS A 53 -7.36 16.87 15.27
N PRO A 54 -6.36 17.76 15.16
CA PRO A 54 -4.96 17.36 15.14
C PRO A 54 -4.61 16.57 16.41
N GLY A 55 -4.15 15.32 16.24
CA GLY A 55 -3.84 14.41 17.33
C GLY A 55 -4.97 13.45 17.71
N ASP A 56 -6.17 13.63 17.16
CA ASP A 56 -7.23 12.63 17.30
C ASP A 56 -6.93 11.41 16.42
N PRO A 57 -7.02 10.21 16.98
CA PRO A 57 -6.74 8.98 16.24
C PRO A 57 -7.85 8.66 15.26
N GLU A 58 -7.48 8.21 14.06
CA GLU A 58 -8.44 7.66 13.11
C GLU A 58 -9.02 6.35 13.63
N LYS A 59 -10.33 6.13 13.46
CA LYS A 59 -10.93 4.81 13.72
C LYS A 59 -10.98 4.02 12.43
N ARG A 60 -10.39 2.84 12.46
CA ARG A 60 -10.34 1.90 11.35
C ARG A 60 -10.99 0.59 11.76
N ARG A 61 -11.69 -0.07 10.86
CA ARG A 61 -12.32 -1.37 11.10
C ARG A 61 -11.79 -2.39 10.11
N VAL A 62 -11.40 -3.56 10.61
CA VAL A 62 -11.04 -4.70 9.75
C VAL A 62 -12.26 -5.11 8.93
N LYS A 63 -12.07 -5.24 7.63
CA LYS A 63 -13.09 -5.77 6.72
C LYS A 63 -12.75 -7.15 6.19
N HIS A 64 -11.46 -7.42 5.99
CA HIS A 64 -11.00 -8.70 5.45
C HIS A 64 -9.68 -9.09 6.12
N SER A 65 -9.45 -10.38 6.21
CA SER A 65 -8.13 -10.91 6.55
C SER A 65 -7.67 -11.92 5.52
N VAL A 66 -6.37 -11.89 5.22
CA VAL A 66 -5.72 -12.87 4.36
C VAL A 66 -4.71 -13.62 5.21
N VAL A 67 -4.79 -14.94 5.19
CA VAL A 67 -3.80 -15.83 5.80
C VAL A 67 -2.97 -16.43 4.67
N ILE A 68 -1.66 -16.28 4.78
CA ILE A 68 -0.69 -16.69 3.76
C ILE A 68 0.54 -17.30 4.43
N PRO A 69 1.20 -18.31 3.83
CA PRO A 69 2.50 -18.77 4.31
C PRO A 69 3.49 -17.61 4.40
N THR A 70 4.21 -17.53 5.52
CA THR A 70 5.15 -16.41 5.76
C THR A 70 6.23 -16.32 4.69
N VAL A 71 6.68 -17.47 4.17
CA VAL A 71 7.68 -17.53 3.09
C VAL A 71 7.13 -16.88 1.81
N ALA A 72 5.92 -17.24 1.40
CA ALA A 72 5.27 -16.65 0.23
C ALA A 72 5.03 -15.14 0.40
N LEU A 73 4.69 -14.69 1.61
CA LEU A 73 4.58 -13.26 1.91
C LEU A 73 5.92 -12.53 1.75
N ILE A 74 7.03 -13.10 2.23
CA ILE A 74 8.36 -12.51 2.10
C ILE A 74 8.75 -12.40 0.62
N GLU A 75 8.56 -13.46 -0.17
CA GLU A 75 8.83 -13.47 -1.61
C GLU A 75 8.00 -12.41 -2.34
N PHE A 76 6.70 -12.30 -2.01
CA PHE A 76 5.82 -11.27 -2.57
C PHE A 76 6.33 -9.86 -2.26
N ILE A 77 6.74 -9.59 -1.01
CA ILE A 77 7.27 -8.28 -0.61
C ILE A 77 8.57 -7.96 -1.37
N GLN A 78 9.49 -8.91 -1.46
CA GLN A 78 10.76 -8.74 -2.17
C GLN A 78 10.54 -8.44 -3.65
N ASN A 79 9.71 -9.23 -4.32
CA ASN A 79 9.39 -9.03 -5.73
C ASN A 79 8.70 -7.69 -5.98
N THR A 80 7.79 -7.28 -5.08
CA THR A 80 7.11 -5.99 -5.16
C THR A 80 8.09 -4.84 -4.96
N GLN A 81 9.01 -4.93 -4.00
CA GLN A 81 10.04 -3.90 -3.80
C GLN A 81 10.94 -3.76 -5.03
N VAL A 82 11.43 -4.87 -5.59
CA VAL A 82 12.25 -4.85 -6.81
C VAL A 82 11.50 -4.20 -7.97
N ALA A 83 10.25 -4.57 -8.19
CA ALA A 83 9.41 -3.99 -9.24
C ALA A 83 9.17 -2.48 -9.02
N LEU A 84 8.90 -2.05 -7.78
CA LEU A 84 8.73 -0.64 -7.44
C LEU A 84 10.02 0.16 -7.68
N SER A 85 11.18 -0.36 -7.25
CA SER A 85 12.47 0.29 -7.49
C SER A 85 12.80 0.41 -8.97
N GLN A 86 12.56 -0.64 -9.75
CA GLN A 86 12.73 -0.59 -11.22
C GLN A 86 11.79 0.41 -11.88
N ASN A 87 10.53 0.49 -11.42
CA ASN A 87 9.57 1.45 -11.93
C ASN A 87 9.91 2.89 -11.55
N ALA A 88 10.45 3.12 -10.36
CA ALA A 88 10.90 4.45 -9.94
C ALA A 88 11.99 5.00 -10.87
N LEU A 89 12.96 4.17 -11.24
CA LEU A 89 14.02 4.54 -12.18
C LEU A 89 13.43 4.90 -13.57
N LYS A 90 12.48 4.10 -14.07
CA LYS A 90 11.81 4.37 -15.35
C LYS A 90 11.02 5.68 -15.34
N ILE A 91 10.37 6.01 -14.22
CA ILE A 91 9.64 7.28 -14.07
C ILE A 91 10.61 8.46 -14.07
N GLU A 92 11.75 8.34 -13.39
CA GLU A 92 12.78 9.38 -13.37
C GLU A 92 13.41 9.60 -14.76
N GLU A 93 13.69 8.52 -15.49
CA GLU A 93 14.19 8.60 -16.87
C GLU A 93 13.16 9.23 -17.82
N ALA A 94 11.89 8.83 -17.71
CA ALA A 94 10.80 9.43 -18.49
C ALA A 94 10.65 10.93 -18.18
N TYR A 95 10.80 11.32 -16.91
CA TYR A 95 10.78 12.71 -16.50
C TYR A 95 11.94 13.51 -17.13
N LYS A 96 13.17 12.98 -17.09
CA LYS A 96 14.35 13.64 -17.70
C LYS A 96 14.21 13.78 -19.22
N LEU A 97 13.71 12.76 -19.91
CA LEU A 97 13.45 12.80 -21.35
C LEU A 97 12.41 13.86 -21.69
N THR A 98 11.32 13.91 -20.92
CA THR A 98 10.24 14.90 -21.11
C THR A 98 10.73 16.32 -20.84
N ALA A 99 11.49 16.54 -19.76
CA ALA A 99 12.10 17.83 -19.45
C ALA A 99 13.04 18.29 -20.57
N THR A 100 13.89 17.40 -21.09
CA THR A 100 14.81 17.71 -22.19
C THR A 100 14.05 18.04 -23.49
N ALA A 101 12.98 17.32 -23.79
CA ALA A 101 12.13 17.58 -24.96
C ALA A 101 11.42 18.95 -24.85
N LEU A 102 10.87 19.25 -23.67
CA LEU A 102 10.27 20.56 -23.37
C LEU A 102 11.28 21.70 -23.52
N SER A 103 12.49 21.56 -22.97
CA SER A 103 13.54 22.58 -23.13
C SER A 103 13.93 22.80 -24.59
N LYS A 104 13.99 21.74 -25.41
CA LYS A 104 14.28 21.85 -26.84
C LYS A 104 13.15 22.55 -27.61
N LEU A 105 11.89 22.24 -27.30
CA LEU A 105 10.73 22.89 -27.91
C LEU A 105 10.69 24.39 -27.58
N LEU A 106 10.88 24.74 -26.31
CA LEU A 106 10.93 26.14 -25.85
C LEU A 106 12.10 26.93 -26.46
N ALA A 107 13.26 26.27 -26.66
CA ALA A 107 14.42 26.88 -27.32
C ALA A 107 14.25 27.03 -28.84
N GLN A 108 13.34 26.27 -29.47
CA GLN A 108 12.98 26.44 -30.88
C GLN A 108 11.99 27.59 -31.04
N ASP A 109 10.99 27.71 -30.17
CA ASP A 109 9.99 28.79 -30.21
C ASP A 109 10.63 30.18 -30.09
N THR A 110 11.63 30.33 -29.21
CA THR A 110 12.37 31.59 -29.03
C THR A 110 13.22 32.00 -30.24
N LYS A 111 13.68 31.06 -31.07
CA LYS A 111 14.43 31.38 -32.30
C LYS A 111 13.53 31.80 -33.46
N THR A 112 12.27 31.39 -33.44
CA THR A 112 11.29 31.72 -34.50
C THR A 112 10.65 33.10 -34.28
N SER A 113 10.61 33.58 -33.03
CA SER A 113 10.06 34.90 -32.69
C SER A 113 11.00 36.08 -32.98
N ASP A 114 12.30 35.86 -33.16
CA ASP A 114 13.31 36.92 -33.42
C ASP A 114 13.57 37.17 -34.93
N GLN A 115 12.81 36.52 -35.82
CA GLN A 115 12.89 36.70 -37.28
C GLN A 115 11.62 37.31 -37.91
N GLY A 116 10.72 37.89 -37.09
CA GLY A 116 9.49 38.55 -37.53
C GLY A 116 9.52 40.06 -37.37
#